data_AF-A0A6G0XNP7-F1
#
_entry.id   AF-A0A6G0XNP7-F1
#
_cell.length_a   1.000
_cell.length_b   1.000
_cell.length_c   1.000
_cell.angle_alpha   90.00
_cell.angle_beta   90.00
_cell.angle_gamma   90.00
#
_symmetry.space_group_name_H-M   'P 1'
#
loop_
_entity.id
_entity.type
_entity.pdbx_description
1 polymer ?
#
loop_
_entity_poly.entity_id
_entity_poly.type
_entity_poly.pdbx_seq_one_letter_code
_entity_poly.pdbx_strand_id
1 'polypeptide(L)'
;MIQALADDPATRSKKSNRQSGWATVLKKEDEEDIVAWVLALRKEGIPVGNLLLACKALETAKKRGYHEDQFKASSTWIEGFKRRWSLALRTKCRSGQANNDQGEAALEAFSKKVKETIRLNDIEDIYNADQTAVNYQHVPDKTLDAKGAKNVSIKSSGHDKDRMIAMLLADAVGTKYPLFLVFKTPESVVKTTVIENLTQRNSFGSLLSTEIEEIHERHPSHIFVNPSGWWNSRISIKFLEYHFGHRRNQNLKKILLMWDDFGAHFTPDVVAVAEELDIILEKIPPTFTWICQPADVSWMKPLKIALRKRWV
;
A
#
# COMPACT_ATOMS: atom_id res chain seq x y z
N MET A 1 -42.26 -37.04 -12.08
CA MET A 1 -41.05 -36.24 -11.80
C MET A 1 -39.77 -37.08 -11.87
N ILE A 2 -39.66 -38.21 -11.17
CA ILE A 2 -38.45 -39.06 -11.20
C ILE A 2 -38.23 -39.72 -12.57
N GLN A 3 -39.29 -40.24 -13.20
CA GLN A 3 -39.22 -40.85 -14.54
C GLN A 3 -38.63 -39.88 -15.58
N ALA A 4 -39.16 -38.65 -15.63
CA ALA A 4 -38.71 -37.59 -16.55
C ALA A 4 -37.23 -37.18 -16.36
N LEU A 5 -36.68 -37.32 -15.14
CA LEU A 5 -35.26 -37.04 -14.84
C LEU A 5 -34.34 -38.24 -15.13
N ALA A 6 -34.89 -39.46 -15.16
CA ALA A 6 -34.14 -40.65 -15.54
C ALA A 6 -33.99 -40.80 -17.07
N ASP A 7 -34.93 -40.19 -17.80
CA ASP A 7 -34.99 -40.19 -19.27
C ASP A 7 -34.22 -39.01 -19.90
N ASP A 8 -33.92 -37.95 -19.14
CA ASP A 8 -33.07 -36.84 -19.58
C ASP A 8 -31.57 -37.21 -19.53
N PRO A 9 -30.85 -37.16 -20.67
CA PRO A 9 -29.43 -37.49 -20.75
C PRO A 9 -28.54 -36.73 -19.76
N ALA A 10 -28.91 -35.50 -19.37
CA ALA A 10 -28.15 -34.65 -18.46
C ALA A 10 -28.34 -34.99 -16.97
N THR A 11 -29.41 -35.71 -16.63
CA THR A 11 -29.79 -36.01 -15.23
C THR A 11 -29.88 -37.51 -14.91
N ARG A 12 -29.92 -38.38 -15.92
CA ARG A 12 -29.95 -39.85 -15.85
C ARG A 12 -28.95 -40.50 -14.88
N SER A 13 -27.71 -40.02 -14.83
CA SER A 13 -26.65 -40.62 -13.99
C SER A 13 -26.63 -40.08 -12.56
N LYS A 14 -27.48 -39.09 -12.24
CA LYS A 14 -27.53 -38.48 -10.92
C LYS A 14 -28.31 -39.39 -9.96
N LYS A 15 -27.61 -39.90 -8.95
CA LYS A 15 -28.22 -40.70 -7.86
C LYS A 15 -29.09 -39.87 -6.89
N SER A 16 -29.17 -38.56 -7.08
CA SER A 16 -29.91 -37.61 -6.25
C SER A 16 -30.22 -36.35 -7.05
N ASN A 17 -31.47 -35.87 -6.99
CA ASN A 17 -31.89 -34.59 -7.53
C ASN A 17 -32.45 -33.68 -6.42
N ARG A 18 -31.63 -33.42 -5.40
CA ARG A 18 -31.96 -32.42 -4.37
C ARG A 18 -31.65 -31.03 -4.92
N GLN A 19 -32.64 -30.14 -4.98
CA GLN A 19 -32.34 -28.74 -5.27
C GLN A 19 -31.58 -28.15 -4.07
N SER A 20 -30.78 -27.10 -4.33
CA SER A 20 -30.07 -26.37 -3.28
C SER A 20 -31.09 -25.87 -2.24
N GLY A 21 -30.93 -26.27 -0.97
CA GLY A 21 -31.84 -25.88 0.13
C GLY A 21 -32.74 -27.00 0.67
N TRP A 22 -32.77 -28.19 0.08
CA TRP A 22 -33.69 -29.28 0.49
C TRP A 22 -33.40 -29.95 1.84
N ALA A 23 -32.30 -29.63 2.50
CA ALA A 23 -31.93 -30.18 3.81
C ALA A 23 -31.11 -29.16 4.60
N THR A 24 -31.66 -27.96 4.82
CA THR A 24 -31.05 -26.97 5.71
C THR A 24 -31.58 -27.17 7.13
N VAL A 25 -30.67 -27.20 8.10
CA VAL A 25 -31.01 -27.31 9.52
C VAL A 25 -31.72 -26.05 10.02
N LEU A 26 -31.24 -24.88 9.57
CA LEU A 26 -31.92 -23.60 9.75
C LEU A 26 -32.96 -23.38 8.65
N LYS A 27 -34.09 -22.76 9.01
CA LYS A 27 -35.09 -22.35 8.02
C LYS A 27 -34.57 -21.18 7.22
N LYS A 28 -35.17 -20.96 6.05
CA LYS A 28 -34.80 -19.86 5.16
C LYS A 28 -34.94 -18.49 5.86
N GLU A 29 -36.01 -18.30 6.62
CA GLU A 29 -36.28 -17.08 7.40
C GLU A 29 -35.16 -16.78 8.41
N ASP A 30 -34.62 -17.80 9.08
CA ASP A 30 -33.51 -17.64 10.02
C ASP A 30 -32.19 -17.28 9.31
N GLU A 31 -32.00 -17.81 8.10
CA GLU A 31 -30.87 -17.43 7.25
C GLU A 31 -31.00 -15.99 6.72
N GLU A 32 -32.22 -15.51 6.45
CA GLU A 32 -32.50 -14.12 6.03
C GLU A 32 -32.07 -13.11 7.10
N ASP A 33 -32.36 -13.38 8.38
CA ASP A 33 -31.89 -12.55 9.50
C ASP A 33 -30.37 -12.47 9.56
N ILE A 34 -29.69 -13.60 9.33
CA ILE A 34 -28.23 -13.66 9.30
C ILE A 34 -27.70 -12.86 8.12
N VAL A 35 -28.32 -12.94 6.94
CA VAL A 35 -27.94 -12.15 5.76
C VAL A 35 -28.13 -10.65 6.01
N ALA A 36 -29.28 -10.23 6.54
CA ALA A 36 -29.55 -8.83 6.85
C ALA A 36 -28.49 -8.27 7.80
N TRP A 37 -28.11 -9.05 8.82
CA TRP A 37 -27.02 -8.69 9.73
C TRP A 37 -25.65 -8.61 9.04
N VAL A 38 -25.31 -9.57 8.16
CA VAL A 38 -24.06 -9.51 7.37
C VAL A 38 -24.04 -8.23 6.52
N LEU A 39 -25.13 -7.92 5.83
CA LEU A 39 -25.22 -6.74 4.95
C LEU A 39 -25.12 -5.43 5.74
N ALA A 40 -25.73 -5.35 6.92
CA ALA A 40 -25.62 -4.19 7.81
C ALA A 40 -24.16 -3.95 8.24
N LEU A 41 -23.47 -4.98 8.72
CA LEU A 41 -22.04 -4.87 9.08
C LEU A 41 -21.15 -4.52 7.88
N ARG A 42 -21.46 -5.07 6.71
CA ARG A 42 -20.73 -4.72 5.47
C ARG A 42 -20.99 -3.29 5.02
N LYS A 43 -22.19 -2.75 5.24
CA LYS A 43 -22.53 -1.33 4.97
C LYS A 43 -21.70 -0.39 5.84
N GLU A 44 -21.41 -0.77 7.08
CA GLU A 44 -20.52 -0.04 8.01
C GLU A 44 -19.03 -0.36 7.80
N GLY A 45 -18.69 -1.16 6.78
CA GLY A 45 -17.31 -1.54 6.47
C GLY A 45 -16.71 -2.62 7.38
N ILE A 46 -17.44 -3.09 8.40
CA ILE A 46 -16.98 -4.08 9.38
C ILE A 46 -16.77 -5.44 8.68
N PRO A 47 -15.59 -6.07 8.82
CA PRO A 47 -15.31 -7.35 8.17
C PRO A 47 -16.09 -8.49 8.82
N VAL A 48 -16.77 -9.31 8.01
CA VAL A 48 -17.44 -10.53 8.47
C VAL A 48 -16.72 -11.75 7.91
N GLY A 49 -15.95 -12.42 8.77
CA GLY A 49 -15.26 -13.67 8.45
C GLY A 49 -16.12 -14.91 8.74
N ASN A 50 -15.62 -16.09 8.36
CA ASN A 50 -16.33 -17.37 8.58
C ASN A 50 -16.63 -17.62 10.06
N LEU A 51 -15.68 -17.32 10.94
CA LEU A 51 -15.86 -17.49 12.38
C LEU A 51 -16.99 -16.62 12.92
N LEU A 52 -16.99 -15.33 12.52
CA LEU A 52 -18.00 -14.38 12.96
C LEU A 52 -19.40 -14.73 12.42
N LEU A 53 -19.47 -15.21 11.17
CA LEU A 53 -20.70 -15.77 10.59
C LEU A 53 -21.17 -17.03 11.34
N ALA A 54 -20.26 -17.92 11.71
CA ALA A 54 -20.59 -19.13 12.48
C ALA A 54 -21.15 -18.77 13.87
N CYS A 55 -20.50 -17.84 14.58
CA CYS A 55 -20.98 -17.33 15.86
C CYS A 55 -22.38 -16.74 15.75
N LYS A 56 -22.64 -15.93 14.71
CA LYS A 56 -23.97 -15.36 14.48
C LYS A 56 -25.01 -16.44 14.20
N ALA A 57 -24.66 -17.43 13.40
CA ALA A 57 -25.56 -18.53 13.08
C ALA A 57 -25.92 -19.37 14.30
N LEU A 58 -24.95 -19.65 15.19
CA LEU A 58 -25.20 -20.34 16.46
C LEU A 58 -26.07 -19.50 17.40
N GLU A 59 -25.84 -18.18 17.47
CA GLU A 59 -26.67 -17.26 18.24
C GLU A 59 -28.13 -17.28 17.74
N THR A 60 -28.33 -17.18 16.42
CA THR A 60 -29.66 -17.25 15.79
C THR A 60 -30.30 -18.61 16.06
N ALA A 61 -29.56 -19.72 15.91
CA ALA A 61 -30.06 -21.06 16.20
C ALA A 61 -30.53 -21.19 17.65
N LYS A 62 -29.73 -20.72 18.62
CA LYS A 62 -30.11 -20.74 20.04
C LYS A 62 -31.37 -19.91 20.33
N LYS A 63 -31.49 -18.72 19.73
CA LYS A 63 -32.69 -17.87 19.86
C LYS A 63 -33.95 -18.52 19.30
N ARG A 64 -33.79 -19.36 18.28
CA ARG A 64 -34.88 -20.08 17.61
C ARG A 64 -35.16 -21.46 18.24
N GLY A 65 -34.49 -21.80 19.35
CA GLY A 65 -34.74 -23.00 20.13
C GLY A 65 -34.01 -24.26 19.64
N TYR A 66 -33.02 -24.13 18.77
CA TYR A 66 -32.19 -25.26 18.34
C TYR A 66 -31.16 -25.62 19.41
N HIS A 67 -30.98 -26.92 19.66
CA HIS A 67 -29.93 -27.43 20.54
C HIS A 67 -28.58 -27.57 19.82
N GLU A 68 -27.47 -27.60 20.57
CA GLU A 68 -26.09 -27.63 20.04
C GLU A 68 -25.75 -28.91 19.24
N ASP A 69 -26.49 -29.99 19.47
CA ASP A 69 -26.42 -31.23 18.72
C ASP A 69 -27.12 -31.13 17.34
N GLN A 70 -28.13 -30.27 17.23
CA GLN A 70 -28.92 -30.07 16.01
C GLN A 70 -28.22 -29.16 15.00
N PHE A 71 -27.55 -28.09 15.45
CA PHE A 71 -26.87 -27.14 14.56
C PHE A 71 -25.46 -26.77 15.05
N LYS A 72 -24.45 -27.00 14.21
CA LYS A 72 -23.03 -26.77 14.55
C LYS A 72 -22.31 -25.71 13.72
N ALA A 73 -23.05 -24.93 12.90
CA ALA A 73 -22.49 -23.93 11.98
C ALA A 73 -21.20 -24.40 11.26
N SER A 74 -21.20 -25.65 10.76
CA SER A 74 -20.01 -26.30 10.21
C SER A 74 -19.49 -25.58 8.96
N SER A 75 -18.23 -25.85 8.58
CA SER A 75 -17.64 -25.34 7.33
C SER A 75 -18.53 -25.63 6.11
N THR A 76 -19.09 -26.84 6.02
CA THR A 76 -20.03 -27.25 4.98
C THR A 76 -21.31 -26.41 4.97
N TRP A 77 -21.85 -26.09 6.15
CA TRP A 77 -23.01 -25.20 6.25
C TRP A 77 -22.66 -23.78 5.79
N ILE A 78 -21.52 -23.23 6.22
CA ILE A 78 -21.05 -21.89 5.84
C ILE A 78 -20.88 -21.77 4.32
N GLU A 79 -20.27 -22.77 3.68
CA GLU A 79 -20.12 -22.80 2.22
C GLU A 79 -21.47 -22.92 1.51
N GLY A 80 -22.38 -23.74 2.04
CA GLY A 80 -23.74 -23.85 1.55
C GLY A 80 -24.52 -22.55 1.67
N PHE A 81 -24.44 -21.88 2.82
CA PHE A 81 -25.07 -20.60 3.11
C PHE A 81 -24.60 -19.52 2.13
N LYS A 82 -23.28 -19.38 1.98
CA LYS A 82 -22.68 -18.46 1.01
C LYS A 82 -23.17 -18.68 -0.41
N ARG A 83 -23.23 -19.95 -0.84
CA ARG A 83 -23.72 -20.32 -2.17
C ARG A 83 -25.21 -20.01 -2.35
N ARG A 84 -26.05 -20.26 -1.33
CA ARG A 84 -27.50 -19.95 -1.37
C ARG A 84 -27.76 -18.45 -1.46
N TRP A 85 -26.99 -17.65 -0.71
CA TRP A 85 -27.19 -16.21 -0.59
C TRP A 85 -26.27 -15.37 -1.48
N SER A 86 -25.54 -16.01 -2.41
CA SER A 86 -24.60 -15.35 -3.33
C SER A 86 -23.54 -14.48 -2.61
N LEU A 87 -23.09 -14.93 -1.44
CA LEU A 87 -22.04 -14.27 -0.65
C LEU A 87 -20.69 -14.93 -0.94
N ALA A 88 -19.64 -14.13 -1.03
CA ALA A 88 -18.27 -14.61 -1.22
C ALA A 88 -17.32 -13.92 -0.24
N LEU A 89 -16.30 -14.64 0.24
CA LEU A 89 -15.19 -13.99 0.89
C LEU A 89 -14.46 -13.15 -0.15
N ARG A 90 -14.28 -11.87 0.16
CA ARG A 90 -13.54 -10.94 -0.69
C ARG A 90 -12.25 -10.57 0.02
N THR A 91 -11.14 -10.67 -0.71
CA THR A 91 -9.87 -10.12 -0.24
C THR A 91 -10.00 -8.60 -0.17
N LYS A 92 -9.43 -8.00 0.89
CA LYS A 92 -9.31 -6.56 1.00
C LYS A 92 -8.68 -6.01 -0.29
N CYS A 93 -9.47 -5.34 -1.12
CA CYS A 93 -8.90 -4.36 -2.05
C CYS A 93 -8.31 -3.26 -1.17
N ARG A 94 -7.13 -2.74 -1.53
CA ARG A 94 -6.39 -1.69 -0.80
C ARG A 94 -7.34 -0.83 0.04
N SER A 95 -7.11 -0.86 1.34
CA SER A 95 -7.84 -0.15 2.40
C SER A 95 -8.61 1.07 1.91
N GLY A 96 -9.92 1.07 2.14
CA GLY A 96 -10.77 2.24 2.32
C GLY A 96 -10.32 3.47 1.53
N GLN A 97 -10.49 3.43 0.21
CA GLN A 97 -10.64 4.68 -0.51
C GLN A 97 -11.86 5.35 0.14
N ALA A 98 -11.63 6.49 0.79
CA ALA A 98 -12.66 7.50 0.98
C ALA A 98 -13.50 7.57 -0.30
N ASN A 99 -14.83 7.76 -0.16
CA ASN A 99 -15.76 7.74 -1.30
C ASN A 99 -15.17 8.57 -2.44
N ASN A 100 -15.22 8.14 -3.71
CA ASN A 100 -14.58 8.86 -4.82
C ASN A 100 -14.90 10.37 -4.79
N ASP A 101 -16.14 10.72 -4.44
CA ASP A 101 -16.60 12.11 -4.24
C ASP A 101 -15.79 12.87 -3.17
N GLN A 102 -15.43 12.22 -2.06
CA GLN A 102 -14.55 12.80 -1.03
C GLN A 102 -13.13 12.99 -1.54
N GLY A 103 -12.64 12.06 -2.37
CA GLY A 103 -11.35 12.19 -3.03
C GLY A 103 -11.30 13.35 -4.03
N GLU A 104 -12.34 13.49 -4.86
CA GLU A 104 -12.47 14.60 -5.81
C GLU A 104 -12.61 15.95 -5.09
N ALA A 105 -13.42 16.01 -4.02
CA ALA A 105 -13.53 17.21 -3.20
C ALA A 105 -12.19 17.58 -2.53
N ALA A 106 -11.45 16.59 -2.03
CA ALA A 106 -10.13 16.80 -1.46
C ALA A 106 -9.12 17.28 -2.51
N LEU A 107 -9.15 16.71 -3.73
CA LEU A 107 -8.33 17.15 -4.84
C LEU A 107 -8.63 18.60 -5.23
N GLU A 108 -9.91 18.97 -5.37
CA GLU A 108 -10.32 20.32 -5.72
C GLU A 108 -9.87 21.33 -4.66
N ALA A 109 -10.13 21.03 -3.38
CA ALA A 109 -9.71 21.87 -2.27
C ALA A 109 -8.18 22.02 -2.21
N PHE A 110 -7.45 20.93 -2.40
CA PHE A 110 -5.99 20.94 -2.41
C PHE A 110 -5.42 21.71 -3.61
N SER A 111 -5.97 21.49 -4.81
CA SER A 111 -5.60 22.21 -6.03
C SER A 111 -5.81 23.71 -5.87
N LYS A 112 -6.94 24.12 -5.29
CA LYS A 112 -7.23 25.53 -5.00
C LYS A 112 -6.20 26.12 -4.04
N LYS A 113 -5.88 25.41 -2.95
CA LYS A 113 -4.86 25.84 -1.97
C LYS A 113 -3.49 26.02 -2.64
N VAL A 114 -3.04 25.04 -3.41
CA VAL A 114 -1.76 25.09 -4.13
C VAL A 114 -1.70 26.28 -5.08
N LYS A 115 -2.76 26.51 -5.89
CA LYS A 115 -2.84 27.67 -6.79
C LYS A 115 -2.79 29.01 -6.05
N GLU A 116 -3.44 29.08 -4.89
CA GLU A 116 -3.40 30.28 -4.05
C GLU A 116 -2.00 30.52 -3.47
N THR A 117 -1.34 29.48 -2.93
CA THR A 117 0.05 29.54 -2.45
C THR A 117 1.00 30.02 -3.55
N ILE A 118 0.87 29.47 -4.76
CA ILE A 118 1.67 29.86 -5.93
C ILE A 118 1.49 31.35 -6.23
N ARG A 119 0.24 31.82 -6.31
CA ARG A 119 -0.07 33.22 -6.62
C ARG A 119 0.42 34.20 -5.55
N LEU A 120 0.24 33.86 -4.27
CA LEU A 120 0.60 34.73 -3.15
C LEU A 120 2.10 34.90 -2.98
N ASN A 121 2.88 33.89 -3.36
CA ASN A 121 4.34 33.87 -3.18
C ASN A 121 5.12 34.02 -4.48
N ASP A 122 4.44 34.29 -5.61
CA ASP A 122 5.04 34.43 -6.94
C ASP A 122 5.95 33.24 -7.32
N ILE A 123 5.43 32.03 -7.10
CA ILE A 123 6.19 30.78 -7.32
C ILE A 123 6.15 30.40 -8.80
N GLU A 124 7.32 30.13 -9.37
CA GLU A 124 7.46 29.64 -10.73
C GLU A 124 7.84 28.15 -10.76
N ASP A 125 8.76 27.73 -9.87
CA ASP A 125 9.20 26.34 -9.82
C ASP A 125 8.44 25.52 -8.78
N ILE A 126 7.84 24.42 -9.24
CA ILE A 126 7.07 23.49 -8.41
C ILE A 126 7.70 22.11 -8.51
N TYR A 127 7.93 21.52 -7.35
CA TYR A 127 8.56 20.22 -7.18
C TYR A 127 7.62 19.27 -6.44
N ASN A 128 7.70 18.00 -6.79
CA ASN A 128 7.07 16.94 -6.04
C ASN A 128 8.08 15.83 -5.77
N ALA A 129 8.08 15.36 -4.53
CA ALA A 129 8.89 14.22 -4.15
C ALA A 129 8.07 13.21 -3.34
N ASP A 130 8.40 11.94 -3.50
CA ASP A 130 7.71 10.86 -2.82
C ASP A 130 8.61 9.62 -2.69
N GLN A 131 8.44 8.88 -1.58
CA GLN A 131 9.17 7.65 -1.34
C GLN A 131 8.51 6.44 -1.98
N THR A 132 9.34 5.49 -2.38
CA THR A 132 8.89 4.21 -2.88
C THR A 132 9.77 3.07 -2.46
N ALA A 133 9.13 1.96 -2.09
CA ALA A 133 9.82 0.70 -1.88
C ALA A 133 10.30 0.12 -3.21
N VAL A 134 11.59 -0.19 -3.28
CA VAL A 134 12.23 -0.96 -4.34
C VAL A 134 12.69 -2.29 -3.73
N ASN A 135 12.02 -3.37 -4.10
CA ASN A 135 12.36 -4.70 -3.59
C ASN A 135 13.63 -5.21 -4.28
N TYR A 136 14.47 -5.95 -3.56
CA TYR A 136 15.64 -6.58 -4.17
C TYR A 136 15.25 -7.75 -5.08
N GLN A 137 14.07 -8.34 -4.87
CA GLN A 137 13.54 -9.41 -5.71
C GLN A 137 12.15 -9.06 -6.22
N HIS A 138 11.99 -9.15 -7.54
CA HIS A 138 10.72 -8.99 -8.22
C HIS A 138 10.23 -10.33 -8.75
N VAL A 139 9.87 -11.24 -7.83
CA VAL A 139 9.30 -12.55 -8.17
C VAL A 139 7.94 -12.34 -8.85
N PRO A 140 7.70 -12.89 -10.05
CA PRO A 140 6.41 -12.78 -10.72
C PRO A 140 5.29 -13.48 -9.94
N ASP A 141 4.12 -12.83 -9.85
CA ASP A 141 2.92 -13.42 -9.23
C ASP A 141 2.27 -14.53 -10.10
N LYS A 142 2.73 -14.68 -11.34
CA LYS A 142 2.18 -15.61 -12.33
C LYS A 142 3.32 -16.40 -12.97
N THR A 143 3.12 -17.71 -13.08
CA THR A 143 4.00 -18.62 -13.82
C THR A 143 3.16 -19.55 -14.68
N LEU A 144 3.77 -20.12 -15.72
CA LEU A 144 3.17 -21.19 -16.50
C LEU A 144 3.36 -22.51 -15.75
N ASP A 145 2.30 -23.30 -15.66
CA ASP A 145 2.31 -24.64 -15.06
C ASP A 145 1.29 -25.53 -15.79
N ALA A 146 1.35 -26.84 -15.54
CA ALA A 146 0.44 -27.82 -16.10
C ALA A 146 -1.03 -27.47 -15.78
N LYS A 147 -1.88 -27.57 -16.80
CA LYS A 147 -3.32 -27.31 -16.66
C LYS A 147 -3.93 -28.26 -15.61
N GLY A 148 -4.50 -27.69 -14.54
CA GLY A 148 -5.10 -28.44 -13.44
C GLY A 148 -4.21 -28.61 -12.20
N ALA A 149 -2.98 -28.07 -12.20
CA ALA A 149 -2.15 -27.98 -11.01
C ALA A 149 -2.88 -27.21 -9.90
N LYS A 150 -3.05 -27.85 -8.73
CA LYS A 150 -3.74 -27.26 -7.57
C LYS A 150 -2.82 -26.34 -6.76
N ASN A 151 -1.53 -26.64 -6.73
CA ASN A 151 -0.51 -25.91 -6.00
C ASN A 151 0.65 -25.62 -6.94
N VAL A 152 0.91 -24.34 -7.16
CA VAL A 152 2.04 -23.85 -7.96
C VAL A 152 3.00 -23.17 -6.99
N SER A 153 4.18 -23.74 -6.77
CA SER A 153 5.19 -23.16 -5.89
C SER A 153 6.29 -22.48 -6.73
N ILE A 154 6.51 -21.21 -6.46
CA ILE A 154 7.64 -20.47 -7.03
C ILE A 154 8.70 -20.45 -5.93
N LYS A 155 9.87 -21.04 -6.22
CA LYS A 155 11.01 -20.93 -5.30
C LYS A 155 11.45 -19.48 -5.26
N SER A 156 11.46 -18.92 -4.07
CA SER A 156 12.03 -17.62 -3.79
C SER A 156 13.14 -17.75 -2.77
N SER A 157 13.99 -16.73 -2.65
CA SER A 157 15.14 -16.79 -1.74
C SER A 157 14.77 -16.68 -0.26
N GLY A 158 13.48 -16.45 0.05
CA GLY A 158 13.03 -16.10 1.40
C GLY A 158 13.21 -14.62 1.75
N HIS A 159 13.89 -13.84 0.90
CA HIS A 159 14.17 -12.40 1.08
C HIS A 159 13.27 -11.50 0.24
N ASP A 160 12.09 -11.97 -0.18
CA ASP A 160 11.20 -11.26 -1.11
C ASP A 160 10.63 -9.93 -0.56
N LYS A 161 10.72 -9.75 0.77
CA LYS A 161 10.29 -8.54 1.47
C LYS A 161 11.43 -7.54 1.69
N ASP A 162 12.66 -7.95 1.42
CA ASP A 162 13.82 -7.08 1.54
C ASP A 162 13.79 -6.04 0.42
N ARG A 163 13.98 -4.79 0.85
CA ARG A 163 13.77 -3.62 0.02
C ARG A 163 14.65 -2.49 0.49
N MET A 164 14.95 -1.60 -0.44
CA MET A 164 15.43 -0.26 -0.16
C MET A 164 14.29 0.75 -0.33
N ILE A 165 14.42 1.91 0.28
CA ILE A 165 13.52 3.05 0.03
C ILE A 165 14.21 3.99 -0.95
N ALA A 166 13.52 4.34 -2.02
CA ALA A 166 13.96 5.34 -2.98
C ALA A 166 13.07 6.58 -2.86
N MET A 167 13.65 7.77 -2.67
CA MET A 167 12.97 9.05 -2.75
C MET A 167 13.25 9.66 -4.13
N LEU A 168 12.18 9.92 -4.88
CA LEU A 168 12.24 10.45 -6.23
C LEU A 168 11.78 11.90 -6.22
N LEU A 169 12.45 12.75 -7.00
CA LEU A 169 12.12 14.17 -7.15
C LEU A 169 11.95 14.52 -8.62
N ALA A 170 10.87 15.24 -8.93
CA ALA A 170 10.65 15.83 -10.24
C ALA A 170 10.02 17.23 -10.12
N ASP A 171 10.26 18.07 -11.14
CA ASP A 171 9.59 19.36 -11.27
C ASP A 171 8.30 19.27 -12.10
N ALA A 172 7.55 20.37 -12.17
CA ALA A 172 6.33 20.48 -12.96
C ALA A 172 6.52 20.41 -14.47
N VAL A 173 7.75 20.58 -14.98
CA VAL A 173 8.10 20.44 -16.41
C VAL A 173 8.43 18.98 -16.76
N GLY A 174 8.64 18.14 -15.75
CA GLY A 174 8.96 16.72 -15.88
C GLY A 174 10.46 16.43 -15.82
N THR A 175 11.30 17.40 -15.45
CA THR A 175 12.71 17.18 -15.17
C THR A 175 12.84 16.29 -13.94
N LYS A 176 13.70 15.28 -14.04
CA LYS A 176 13.99 14.34 -12.95
C LYS A 176 15.32 14.69 -12.32
N TYR A 177 15.36 14.64 -11.01
CA TYR A 177 16.55 14.97 -10.23
C TYR A 177 17.20 13.71 -9.67
N PRO A 178 18.48 13.79 -9.25
CA PRO A 178 19.15 12.68 -8.58
C PRO A 178 18.30 12.11 -7.45
N LEU A 179 18.21 10.79 -7.36
CA LEU A 179 17.34 10.13 -6.38
C LEU A 179 18.11 9.77 -5.10
N PHE A 180 17.40 9.67 -3.98
CA PHE A 180 17.98 9.24 -2.71
C PHE A 180 17.59 7.79 -2.42
N LEU A 181 18.56 6.96 -2.03
CA LEU A 181 18.37 5.55 -1.67
C LEU A 181 18.69 5.34 -0.19
N VAL A 182 17.83 4.62 0.51
CA VAL A 182 18.04 4.22 1.90
C VAL A 182 18.05 2.70 2.00
N PHE A 183 19.20 2.17 2.40
CA PHE A 183 19.41 0.75 2.62
C PHE A 183 19.35 0.42 4.11
N LYS A 184 18.87 -0.79 4.40
CA LYS A 184 18.88 -1.33 5.76
C LYS A 184 20.24 -1.95 6.06
N THR A 185 20.94 -1.45 7.07
CA THR A 185 22.21 -2.03 7.55
C THR A 185 22.24 -2.10 9.08
N PRO A 186 22.83 -3.15 9.67
CA PRO A 186 23.06 -3.18 11.11
C PRO A 186 23.83 -1.94 11.59
N GLU A 187 23.52 -1.49 12.80
CA GLU A 187 24.24 -0.40 13.44
C GLU A 187 25.66 -0.86 13.82
N SER A 188 26.64 0.04 13.77
CA SER A 188 27.98 -0.26 14.29
C SER A 188 27.91 -0.45 15.80
N VAL A 189 28.61 -1.46 16.31
CA VAL A 189 28.68 -1.75 17.75
C VAL A 189 29.51 -0.68 18.50
N VAL A 190 30.34 0.08 17.77
CA VAL A 190 31.27 1.08 18.33
C VAL A 190 30.67 2.48 18.28
N LYS A 191 30.31 3.04 19.45
CA LYS A 191 29.59 4.33 19.58
C LYS A 191 30.32 5.54 18.97
N THR A 192 31.65 5.61 19.08
CA THR A 192 32.44 6.71 18.50
C THR A 192 32.38 6.70 16.97
N THR A 193 32.46 5.51 16.37
CA THR A 193 32.29 5.30 14.93
C THR A 193 30.86 5.61 14.45
N VAL A 194 29.84 5.43 15.30
CA VAL A 194 28.44 5.77 14.95
C VAL A 194 28.28 7.27 14.68
N ILE A 195 28.85 8.14 15.54
CA ILE A 195 28.75 9.60 15.37
C ILE A 195 29.49 10.05 14.11
N GLU A 196 30.70 9.55 13.89
CA GLU A 196 31.50 9.85 12.69
C GLU A 196 30.79 9.38 11.41
N ASN A 197 30.26 8.15 11.39
CA ASN A 197 29.54 7.63 10.24
C ASN A 197 28.27 8.44 9.96
N LEU A 198 27.51 8.82 10.99
CA LEU A 198 26.28 9.62 10.87
C LEU A 198 26.54 11.01 10.26
N THR A 199 27.68 11.61 10.60
CA THR A 199 28.01 13.00 10.25
C THR A 199 28.77 13.11 8.93
N GLN A 200 29.68 12.17 8.63
CA GLN A 200 30.60 12.30 7.50
C GLN A 200 30.41 11.25 6.40
N ARG A 201 29.77 10.11 6.69
CA ARG A 201 29.72 8.98 5.75
C ARG A 201 28.32 8.54 5.38
N ASN A 202 27.30 9.40 5.48
CA ASN A 202 25.90 9.01 5.25
C ASN A 202 25.48 7.72 6.00
N SER A 203 26.07 7.51 7.18
CA SER A 203 25.95 6.33 8.06
C SER A 203 26.70 5.06 7.63
N PHE A 204 27.46 5.08 6.54
CA PHE A 204 28.32 3.98 6.14
C PHE A 204 29.52 3.80 7.08
N GLY A 205 29.92 2.55 7.30
CA GLY A 205 31.19 2.23 7.92
C GLY A 205 32.37 2.59 7.00
N SER A 206 33.56 2.78 7.58
CA SER A 206 34.76 3.19 6.86
C SER A 206 35.11 2.31 5.65
N LEU A 207 34.91 0.99 5.75
CA LEU A 207 35.19 0.04 4.68
C LEU A 207 34.29 0.22 3.44
N LEU A 208 33.01 0.54 3.65
CA LEU A 208 32.05 0.72 2.55
C LEU A 208 32.04 2.15 2.01
N SER A 209 32.62 3.12 2.72
CA SER A 209 32.63 4.53 2.31
C SER A 209 33.27 4.71 0.94
N THR A 210 34.44 4.09 0.71
CA THR A 210 35.19 4.22 -0.55
C THR A 210 34.44 3.62 -1.74
N GLU A 211 33.81 2.46 -1.57
CA GLU A 211 33.00 1.84 -2.64
C GLU A 211 31.76 2.69 -2.96
N ILE A 212 31.16 3.31 -1.94
CA ILE A 212 29.98 4.16 -2.11
C ILE A 212 30.32 5.50 -2.75
N GLU A 213 31.47 6.09 -2.42
CA GLU A 213 31.99 7.29 -3.06
C GLU A 213 32.13 7.07 -4.57
N GLU A 214 32.73 5.95 -4.97
CA GLU A 214 32.85 5.58 -6.39
C GLU A 214 31.47 5.41 -7.08
N ILE A 215 30.48 4.86 -6.36
CA ILE A 215 29.11 4.76 -6.87
C ILE A 215 28.46 6.14 -7.02
N HIS A 216 28.67 7.06 -6.07
CA HIS A 216 28.14 8.44 -6.14
C HIS A 216 28.77 9.23 -7.28
N GLU A 217 30.03 8.98 -7.61
CA GLU A 217 30.69 9.60 -8.77
C GLU A 217 30.11 9.10 -10.11
N ARG A 218 29.77 7.80 -10.19
CA ARG A 218 29.28 7.17 -11.43
C ARG A 218 27.79 7.36 -11.66
N HIS A 219 27.02 7.58 -10.61
CA HIS A 219 25.56 7.62 -10.69
C HIS A 219 25.00 8.85 -9.98
N PRO A 220 24.06 9.59 -10.61
CA PRO A 220 23.38 10.73 -9.99
C PRO A 220 22.37 10.21 -8.95
N SER A 221 22.86 9.69 -7.84
CA SER A 221 22.08 9.16 -6.73
C SER A 221 22.85 9.31 -5.42
N HIS A 222 22.13 9.62 -4.34
CA HIS A 222 22.70 9.66 -3.01
C HIS A 222 22.24 8.48 -2.19
N ILE A 223 23.19 7.81 -1.55
CA ILE A 223 22.91 6.60 -0.79
C ILE A 223 23.10 6.88 0.70
N PHE A 224 22.15 6.41 1.49
CA PHE A 224 22.15 6.43 2.94
C PHE A 224 21.91 5.02 3.46
N VAL A 225 22.39 4.75 4.66
CA VAL A 225 22.11 3.52 5.39
C VAL A 225 21.58 3.82 6.78
N ASN A 226 20.71 2.95 7.30
CA ASN A 226 20.37 2.94 8.73
C ASN A 226 19.76 1.59 9.15
N PRO A 227 19.65 1.28 10.46
CA PRO A 227 19.12 -0.01 10.93
C PRO A 227 17.67 -0.30 10.57
N SER A 228 16.86 0.74 10.38
CA SER A 228 15.44 0.57 10.06
C SER A 228 15.22 0.39 8.55
N GLY A 229 16.13 0.89 7.72
CA GLY A 229 15.96 1.06 6.27
C GLY A 229 14.93 2.13 5.91
N TRP A 230 14.53 2.99 6.84
CA TRP A 230 13.47 3.98 6.65
C TRP A 230 14.00 5.42 6.55
N TRP A 231 13.20 6.26 5.90
CA TRP A 231 13.42 7.70 5.84
C TRP A 231 13.28 8.35 7.24
N ASN A 232 14.05 9.39 7.52
CA ASN A 232 14.01 10.13 8.78
C ASN A 232 14.35 11.62 8.55
N SER A 233 14.16 12.45 9.58
CA SER A 233 14.31 13.91 9.48
C SER A 233 15.71 14.35 9.06
N ARG A 234 16.76 13.64 9.51
CA ARG A 234 18.14 13.91 9.08
C ARG A 234 18.30 13.74 7.57
N ILE A 235 17.70 12.68 7.00
CA ILE A 235 17.74 12.45 5.55
C ILE A 235 16.90 13.51 4.82
N SER A 236 15.76 13.95 5.38
CA SER A 236 15.00 15.08 4.84
C SER A 236 15.83 16.37 4.74
N ILE A 237 16.58 16.71 5.79
CA ILE A 237 17.49 17.88 5.77
C ILE A 237 18.55 17.71 4.68
N LYS A 238 19.21 16.55 4.62
CA LYS A 238 20.23 16.28 3.59
C LYS A 238 19.68 16.31 2.17
N PHE A 239 18.44 15.87 1.98
CA PHE A 239 17.74 15.96 0.71
C PHE A 239 17.53 17.43 0.30
N LEU A 240 17.05 18.28 1.22
CA LEU A 240 16.87 19.71 0.95
C LEU A 240 18.22 20.40 0.66
N GLU A 241 19.24 20.16 1.49
CA GLU A 241 20.58 20.73 1.29
C GLU A 241 21.18 20.32 -0.05
N TYR A 242 21.02 19.07 -0.45
CA TYR A 242 21.59 18.58 -1.70
C TYR A 242 20.90 19.19 -2.93
N HIS A 243 19.57 19.16 -2.99
CA HIS A 243 18.84 19.63 -4.16
C HIS A 243 18.74 21.15 -4.23
N PHE A 244 18.68 21.82 -3.08
CA PHE A 244 18.28 23.22 -2.98
C PHE A 244 19.26 24.06 -2.16
N GLY A 245 20.32 23.49 -1.60
CA GLY A 245 21.28 24.21 -0.75
C GLY A 245 22.01 25.36 -1.45
N HIS A 246 22.14 25.28 -2.79
CA HIS A 246 22.71 26.36 -3.61
C HIS A 246 21.88 27.66 -3.56
N ARG A 247 20.63 27.60 -3.09
CA ARG A 247 19.71 28.73 -2.98
C ARG A 247 19.95 29.55 -1.71
N ARG A 248 20.68 29.01 -0.73
CA ARG A 248 20.92 29.68 0.55
C ARG A 248 21.58 31.04 0.33
N ASN A 249 21.02 32.07 0.95
CA ASN A 249 21.47 33.47 0.83
C ASN A 249 21.50 33.99 -0.62
N GLN A 250 20.81 33.33 -1.54
CA GLN A 250 20.57 33.85 -2.88
C GLN A 250 19.23 34.58 -2.87
N ASN A 251 19.16 35.76 -3.46
CA ASN A 251 17.91 36.51 -3.57
C ASN A 251 17.04 35.93 -4.72
N LEU A 252 16.59 34.69 -4.56
CA LEU A 252 15.80 33.93 -5.55
C LEU A 252 14.32 33.92 -5.17
N LYS A 253 13.44 33.76 -6.16
CA LYS A 253 12.02 33.53 -5.92
C LYS A 253 11.81 32.22 -5.16
N LYS A 254 10.80 32.19 -4.29
CA LYS A 254 10.45 30.97 -3.55
C LYS A 254 10.01 29.85 -4.48
N ILE A 255 10.27 28.61 -4.06
CA ILE A 255 9.79 27.41 -4.76
C ILE A 255 8.76 26.66 -3.93
N LEU A 256 7.93 25.86 -4.58
CA LEU A 256 6.98 24.98 -3.92
C LEU A 256 7.52 23.55 -3.95
N LEU A 257 7.63 22.89 -2.79
CA LEU A 257 7.93 21.46 -2.70
C LEU A 257 6.75 20.74 -2.02
N MET A 258 6.16 19.80 -2.75
CA MET A 258 5.07 18.97 -2.24
C MET A 258 5.58 17.62 -1.73
N TRP A 259 5.26 17.31 -0.48
CA TRP A 259 5.58 16.05 0.20
C TRP A 259 4.34 15.40 0.81
N ASP A 260 4.35 14.07 0.95
CA ASP A 260 3.32 13.36 1.71
C ASP A 260 3.38 13.72 3.20
N ASP A 261 2.31 13.48 3.95
CA ASP A 261 2.18 13.86 5.38
C ASP A 261 3.01 13.00 6.35
N PHE A 262 4.15 12.46 5.88
CA PHE A 262 5.07 11.72 6.74
C PHE A 262 5.78 12.65 7.73
N GLY A 263 5.71 12.34 9.03
CA GLY A 263 6.19 13.25 10.08
C GLY A 263 7.66 13.68 9.95
N ALA A 264 8.53 12.86 9.37
CA ALA A 264 9.93 13.21 9.14
C ALA A 264 10.15 14.34 8.11
N HIS A 265 9.13 14.69 7.33
CA HIS A 265 9.15 15.78 6.35
C HIS A 265 8.88 17.15 6.98
N PHE A 266 8.31 17.18 8.19
CA PHE A 266 7.80 18.41 8.80
C PHE A 266 8.22 18.55 10.27
N THR A 267 9.36 17.96 10.65
CA THR A 267 9.96 18.27 11.95
C THR A 267 10.43 19.73 11.96
N PRO A 268 10.48 20.41 13.13
CA PRO A 268 10.89 21.81 13.22
C PRO A 268 12.19 22.13 12.47
N ASP A 269 13.21 21.27 12.61
CA ASP A 269 14.51 21.46 11.92
C ASP A 269 14.39 21.38 10.39
N VAL A 270 13.50 20.54 9.86
CA VAL A 270 13.29 20.40 8.41
C VAL A 270 12.56 21.62 7.87
N VAL A 271 11.57 22.12 8.61
CA VAL A 271 10.85 23.35 8.25
C VAL A 271 11.79 24.54 8.28
N ALA A 272 12.63 24.67 9.32
CA ALA A 272 13.63 25.73 9.42
C ALA A 272 14.61 25.73 8.23
N VAL A 273 15.12 24.55 7.85
CA VAL A 273 15.99 24.43 6.66
C VAL A 273 15.26 24.78 5.38
N ALA A 274 13.98 24.39 5.22
CA ALA A 274 13.19 24.77 4.06
C ALA A 274 12.99 26.30 3.97
N GLU A 275 12.72 26.96 5.10
CA GLU A 275 12.59 28.42 5.18
C GLU A 275 13.92 29.12 4.81
N GLU A 276 15.06 28.64 5.30
CA GLU A 276 16.40 29.17 4.92
C GLU A 276 16.71 29.07 3.42
N LEU A 277 16.08 28.12 2.73
CA LEU A 277 16.32 27.84 1.30
C LEU A 277 15.23 28.44 0.39
N ASP A 278 14.34 29.27 0.96
CA ASP A 278 13.20 29.86 0.27
C ASP A 278 12.28 28.80 -0.37
N ILE A 279 12.01 27.73 0.39
CA ILE A 279 11.16 26.61 -0.01
C ILE A 279 9.87 26.65 0.81
N ILE A 280 8.74 26.71 0.12
CA ILE A 280 7.43 26.50 0.71
C ILE A 280 7.12 25.01 0.66
N LEU A 281 7.00 24.38 1.82
CA LEU A 281 6.59 22.99 1.94
C LEU A 281 5.07 22.89 1.97
N GLU A 282 4.51 22.09 1.08
CA GLU A 282 3.06 21.84 1.02
C GLU A 282 2.77 20.36 1.24
N LYS A 283 1.80 20.09 2.12
CA LYS A 283 1.44 18.73 2.54
C LYS A 283 0.40 18.16 1.61
N ILE A 284 0.66 17.00 1.03
CA ILE A 284 -0.39 16.22 0.39
C ILE A 284 -1.42 15.80 1.45
N PRO A 285 -2.73 15.98 1.19
CA PRO A 285 -3.76 15.59 2.14
C PRO A 285 -3.63 14.11 2.53
N PRO A 286 -3.56 13.78 3.83
CA PRO A 286 -3.46 12.40 4.27
C PRO A 286 -4.70 11.63 3.79
N THR A 287 -4.55 10.32 3.54
CA THR A 287 -5.61 9.43 3.01
C THR A 287 -5.91 9.60 1.50
N PHE A 288 -5.62 10.76 0.91
CA PHE A 288 -5.93 11.06 -0.49
C PHE A 288 -4.69 11.07 -1.41
N THR A 289 -3.56 10.51 -0.98
CA THR A 289 -2.33 10.41 -1.81
C THR A 289 -2.60 9.78 -3.17
N TRP A 290 -3.46 8.77 -3.27
CA TRP A 290 -3.79 8.11 -4.54
C TRP A 290 -4.33 9.04 -5.64
N ILE A 291 -4.87 10.22 -5.29
CA ILE A 291 -5.37 11.22 -6.24
C ILE A 291 -4.61 12.55 -6.15
N CYS A 292 -4.17 12.93 -4.95
CA CYS A 292 -3.51 14.22 -4.71
C CYS A 292 -1.97 14.17 -4.82
N GLN A 293 -1.32 13.00 -4.77
CA GLN A 293 0.14 12.88 -4.85
C GLN A 293 0.58 12.69 -6.32
N PRO A 294 1.19 13.70 -6.97
CA PRO A 294 1.57 13.62 -8.38
C PRO A 294 2.48 12.43 -8.69
N ALA A 295 3.45 12.11 -7.83
CA ALA A 295 4.34 10.98 -8.01
C ALA A 295 3.61 9.65 -8.14
N ASP A 296 2.69 9.37 -7.20
CA ASP A 296 1.90 8.15 -7.16
C ASP A 296 1.00 8.00 -8.38
N VAL A 297 0.39 9.11 -8.82
CA VAL A 297 -0.51 9.15 -9.98
C VAL A 297 0.27 9.01 -11.30
N SER A 298 1.48 9.57 -11.38
CA SER A 298 2.15 9.83 -12.66
C SER A 298 3.31 8.88 -12.95
N TRP A 299 4.36 8.87 -12.13
CA TRP A 299 5.64 8.23 -12.48
C TRP A 299 6.03 7.01 -11.62
N MET A 300 5.44 6.86 -10.44
CA MET A 300 5.80 5.77 -9.52
C MET A 300 5.47 4.39 -10.10
N LYS A 301 4.29 4.25 -10.71
CA LYS A 301 3.86 3.00 -11.34
C LYS A 301 4.69 2.65 -12.57
N PRO A 302 4.91 3.55 -13.55
CA PRO A 302 5.81 3.30 -14.67
C PRO A 302 7.20 2.85 -14.25
N LEU A 303 7.81 3.50 -13.24
CA LEU A 303 9.11 3.10 -12.70
C LEU A 303 9.11 1.64 -12.23
N LYS A 304 8.13 1.27 -11.38
CA LYS A 304 8.02 -0.09 -10.85
C LYS A 304 7.79 -1.13 -11.94
N ILE A 305 7.05 -0.79 -12.99
CA ILE A 305 6.85 -1.68 -14.15
C ILE A 305 8.18 -1.87 -14.89
N ALA A 306 8.94 -0.79 -15.13
CA ALA A 306 10.22 -0.87 -15.81
C ALA A 306 11.26 -1.69 -15.02
N LEU A 307 11.32 -1.52 -13.70
CA LEU A 307 12.20 -2.31 -12.82
C LEU A 307 11.86 -3.81 -12.89
N ARG A 308 10.58 -4.17 -12.80
CA ARG A 308 10.14 -5.57 -12.94
C ARG A 308 10.52 -6.17 -14.31
N LYS A 309 10.38 -5.40 -15.38
CA LYS A 309 10.74 -5.84 -16.74
C LYS A 309 12.24 -6.08 -16.93
N ARG A 310 13.10 -5.44 -16.14
CA ARG A 310 14.56 -5.66 -16.19
C ARG A 310 15.00 -6.86 -15.35
N TRP A 311 14.13 -7.31 -14.45
CA TRP A 311 14.42 -8.43 -13.55
C TRP A 311 14.10 -9.80 -14.17
N VAL A 312 13.03 -9.86 -14.96
CA VAL A 312 12.56 -11.06 -15.70
C VAL A 312 13.14 -11.06 -17.10
#